data_AF-A0A0M0X2D4-F1
#
_entry.id   AF-A0A0M0X2D4-F1
#
_cell.length_a   1.000
_cell.length_b   1.000
_cell.length_c   1.000
_cell.angle_alpha   90.00
_cell.angle_beta   90.00
_cell.angle_gamma   90.00
#
_symmetry.space_group_name_H-M   'P 1'
#
loop_
_entity.id
_entity.type
_entity.pdbx_description
1 polymer ?
#
loop_
_entity_poly.entity_id
_entity_poly.type
_entity_poly.pdbx_seq_one_letter_code
_entity_poly.pdbx_strand_id
1 'polypeptide(L)'
;MSEVQKIDYTIGKKIRESLQADCQSCFGLCCTALNIAASSDFAINKAAGTPCPNLQSDFSCQIHSTLRDQGFKGCTVFDCLGAGQKVSQTTFHGQDWRQSPEISEKMFRVFPIMEQLYEMIAYVAEALSYKVDSSLFNKLHIQLEQLQRATELEADALLAIDIPNFRLPVNGLLLETSEQIRQSLIEKINGKNSRKYDYRGVDWMGKNLKGKDLRATDLRGSYLIAANLQNADLRNVDFIGADLRDTNLRGADLSSSMFLTQMQINSAQGNLQTKLPSHLKRPSHWVE
;
A
#
# COMPACT_ATOMS: atom_id res chain seq x y z
N MET A 1 3.74 -32.31 -24.87
CA MET A 1 2.50 -31.51 -24.92
C MET A 1 2.39 -30.81 -23.58
N SER A 2 2.78 -29.55 -23.49
CA SER A 2 2.73 -28.79 -22.23
C SER A 2 1.26 -28.54 -21.88
N GLU A 3 0.82 -29.05 -20.73
CA GLU A 3 -0.46 -28.64 -20.15
C GLU A 3 -0.43 -27.13 -19.98
N VAL A 4 -1.29 -26.43 -20.72
CA VAL A 4 -1.53 -25.00 -20.49
C VAL A 4 -2.27 -24.92 -19.16
N GLN A 5 -1.51 -24.72 -18.08
CA GLN A 5 -2.05 -24.52 -16.75
C GLN A 5 -3.03 -23.35 -16.82
N LYS A 6 -4.31 -23.63 -16.55
CA LYS A 6 -5.38 -22.63 -16.66
C LYS A 6 -5.09 -21.53 -15.65
N ILE A 7 -4.87 -20.31 -16.13
CA ILE A 7 -4.56 -19.16 -15.27
C ILE A 7 -5.76 -18.88 -14.35
N ASP A 8 -5.56 -19.01 -13.03
CA ASP A 8 -6.54 -18.65 -12.02
C ASP A 8 -6.30 -17.22 -11.54
N TYR A 9 -6.98 -16.25 -12.17
CA TYR A 9 -6.93 -14.85 -11.76
C TYR A 9 -7.60 -14.58 -10.39
N THR A 10 -8.26 -15.56 -9.78
CA THR A 10 -8.89 -15.38 -8.46
C THR A 10 -7.90 -15.46 -7.31
N ILE A 11 -6.73 -16.08 -7.52
CA ILE A 11 -5.71 -16.26 -6.47
C ILE A 11 -5.19 -14.91 -5.98
N GLY A 12 -4.83 -14.01 -6.90
CA GLY A 12 -4.32 -12.68 -6.58
C GLY A 12 -5.33 -11.85 -5.79
N LYS A 13 -6.61 -11.92 -6.20
CA LYS A 13 -7.70 -11.24 -5.50
C LYS A 13 -7.86 -11.73 -4.06
N LYS A 14 -7.89 -13.05 -3.84
CA LYS A 14 -8.03 -13.65 -2.50
C LYS A 14 -6.88 -13.24 -1.58
N ILE A 15 -5.64 -13.27 -2.08
CA ILE A 15 -4.47 -12.85 -1.31
C ILE A 15 -4.56 -11.37 -0.99
N ARG A 16 -4.87 -10.51 -1.97
CA ARG A 16 -4.98 -9.06 -1.73
C ARG A 16 -6.03 -8.72 -0.67
N GLU A 17 -7.17 -9.42 -0.69
CA GLU A 17 -8.26 -9.27 0.29
C GLU A 17 -7.91 -9.79 1.68
N SER A 18 -7.01 -10.77 1.79
CA SER A 18 -6.55 -11.30 3.09
C SER A 18 -5.52 -10.42 3.78
N LEU A 19 -4.85 -9.52 3.05
CA LEU A 19 -3.87 -8.57 3.60
C LEU A 19 -4.58 -7.42 4.31
N GLN A 20 -4.91 -7.62 5.58
CA GLN A 20 -5.54 -6.63 6.44
C GLN A 20 -4.81 -6.56 7.77
N ALA A 21 -4.60 -5.35 8.28
CA ALA A 21 -4.08 -5.17 9.63
C ALA A 21 -5.10 -5.66 10.66
N ASP A 22 -4.64 -6.54 11.56
CA ASP A 22 -5.35 -6.89 12.79
C ASP A 22 -4.49 -6.43 13.96
N CYS A 23 -4.76 -5.22 14.44
CA CYS A 23 -4.00 -4.63 15.53
C CYS A 23 -4.19 -5.36 16.87
N GLN A 24 -5.28 -6.13 17.06
CA GLN A 24 -5.51 -6.89 18.29
C GLN A 24 -4.58 -8.09 18.39
N SER A 25 -4.16 -8.64 17.24
CA SER A 25 -3.16 -9.69 17.14
C SER A 25 -1.72 -9.16 17.06
N CYS A 26 -1.50 -7.86 17.30
CA CYS A 26 -0.17 -7.23 17.24
C CYS A 26 0.22 -6.64 18.61
N PHE A 27 1.52 -6.44 18.82
CA PHE A 27 2.06 -5.78 20.02
C PHE A 27 2.26 -4.27 19.84
N GLY A 28 1.35 -3.58 19.12
CA GLY A 28 1.44 -2.13 18.93
C GLY A 28 2.73 -1.68 18.21
N LEU A 29 3.22 -2.47 17.25
CA LEU A 29 4.53 -2.27 16.62
C LEU A 29 4.63 -0.93 15.86
N CYS A 30 3.60 -0.52 15.14
CA CYS A 30 3.58 0.80 14.48
C CYS A 30 3.65 1.97 15.48
N CYS A 31 3.13 1.79 16.69
CA CYS A 31 3.16 2.80 17.76
C CYS A 31 4.50 2.84 18.50
N THR A 32 5.36 1.83 18.33
CA THR A 32 6.59 1.68 19.11
C THR A 32 7.82 1.66 18.20
N ALA A 33 7.89 0.70 17.28
CA ALA A 33 9.04 0.48 16.40
C ALA A 33 9.34 1.67 15.48
N LEU A 34 8.31 2.35 14.97
CA LEU A 34 8.47 3.43 14.00
C LEU A 34 8.76 4.78 14.68
N ASN A 35 9.53 5.63 13.99
CA ASN A 35 9.75 7.01 14.41
C ASN A 35 8.53 7.88 14.09
N ILE A 36 8.20 8.81 14.98
CA ILE A 36 7.22 9.88 14.74
C ILE A 36 7.95 11.22 14.85
N ALA A 37 7.84 12.04 13.81
CA ALA A 37 8.29 13.42 13.83
C ALA A 37 7.07 14.35 13.88
N ALA A 38 7.15 15.37 14.74
CA ALA A 38 6.09 16.36 14.88
C ALA A 38 5.84 17.08 13.54
N SER A 39 4.59 17.09 13.10
CA SER A 39 4.17 17.60 11.78
C SER A 39 2.66 17.85 11.78
N SER A 40 2.09 18.21 10.63
CA SER A 40 0.63 18.26 10.44
C SER A 40 -0.05 16.91 10.67
N ASP A 41 0.68 15.80 10.56
CA ASP A 41 0.13 14.45 10.75
C ASP A 41 0.30 13.91 12.16
N PHE A 42 1.21 14.49 12.96
CA PHE A 42 1.58 14.02 14.30
C PHE A 42 1.91 15.18 15.26
N ALA A 43 1.25 15.22 16.41
CA ALA A 43 1.42 16.26 17.43
C ALA A 43 2.71 16.14 18.26
N ILE A 44 3.43 15.01 18.16
CA ILE A 44 4.56 14.69 19.04
C ILE A 44 5.79 14.28 18.24
N ASN A 45 6.95 14.38 18.90
CA ASN A 45 8.15 13.66 18.49
C ASN A 45 8.25 12.37 19.32
N LYS A 46 8.66 11.27 18.67
CA LYS A 46 8.88 9.98 19.31
C LYS A 46 9.93 9.20 18.52
N ALA A 47 11.04 8.87 19.15
CA ALA A 47 12.06 8.04 18.51
C ALA A 47 11.51 6.64 18.16
N ALA A 48 12.13 6.00 17.16
CA ALA A 48 11.93 4.58 16.89
C ALA A 48 12.27 3.73 18.13
N GLY A 49 11.50 2.68 18.38
CA GLY A 49 11.65 1.80 19.55
C GLY A 49 11.10 2.38 20.87
N THR A 50 10.71 3.65 20.92
CA THR A 50 10.05 4.24 22.09
C THR A 50 8.53 4.08 21.96
N PRO A 51 7.82 3.55 22.97
CA PRO A 51 6.36 3.42 22.91
C PRO A 51 5.66 4.78 22.80
N CYS A 52 4.59 4.86 22.00
CA CYS A 52 3.73 6.03 21.97
C CYS A 52 3.12 6.28 23.36
N PRO A 53 3.06 7.53 23.85
CA PRO A 53 2.42 7.85 25.14
C PRO A 53 0.96 7.40 25.26
N ASN A 54 0.27 7.24 24.12
CA ASN A 54 -1.10 6.77 24.05
C ASN A 54 -1.24 5.24 23.96
N LEU A 55 -0.14 4.50 23.93
CA LEU A 55 -0.13 3.04 23.84
C LEU A 55 -0.29 2.43 25.24
N GLN A 56 -1.43 1.80 25.47
CA GLN A 56 -1.77 1.15 26.73
C GLN A 56 -1.01 -0.16 26.94
N SER A 57 -1.08 -0.72 28.15
CA SER A 57 -0.40 -1.97 28.54
C SER A 57 -0.86 -3.20 27.74
N ASP A 58 -2.08 -3.18 27.21
CA ASP A 58 -2.67 -4.20 26.34
C ASP A 58 -2.42 -3.95 24.84
N PHE A 59 -1.54 -3.01 24.50
CA PHE A 59 -1.23 -2.56 23.13
C PHE A 59 -2.35 -1.83 22.40
N SER A 60 -3.47 -1.54 23.06
CA SER A 60 -4.51 -0.67 22.51
C SER A 60 -4.07 0.80 22.55
N CYS A 61 -4.66 1.62 21.68
CA CYS A 61 -4.46 3.07 21.71
C CYS A 61 -5.61 3.72 22.51
N GLN A 62 -5.28 4.43 23.59
CA GLN A 62 -6.29 5.05 24.46
C GLN A 62 -7.13 6.15 23.78
N ILE A 63 -6.61 6.73 22.70
CA ILE A 63 -7.29 7.77 21.91
C ILE A 63 -7.70 7.30 20.51
N HIS A 64 -7.78 5.98 20.27
CA HIS A 64 -7.99 5.41 18.93
C HIS A 64 -9.16 6.04 18.17
N SER A 65 -10.29 6.27 18.84
CA SER A 65 -11.50 6.85 18.25
C SER A 65 -11.40 8.35 17.93
N THR A 66 -10.42 9.06 18.49
CA THR A 66 -10.24 10.52 18.36
C THR A 66 -8.84 10.89 17.86
N LEU A 67 -8.12 9.97 17.21
CA LEU A 67 -6.75 10.17 16.74
C LEU A 67 -6.60 11.44 15.89
N ARG A 68 -7.52 11.70 14.95
CA ARG A 68 -7.47 12.88 14.08
C ARG A 68 -7.59 14.19 14.88
N ASP A 69 -8.54 14.25 15.81
CA ASP A 69 -8.79 15.45 16.63
C ASP A 69 -7.63 15.73 17.60
N GLN A 70 -6.92 14.69 18.01
CA GLN A 70 -5.76 14.76 18.92
C GLN A 70 -4.43 14.95 18.17
N GLY A 71 -4.46 15.23 16.85
CA GLY A 71 -3.26 15.50 16.06
C GLY A 71 -2.45 14.26 15.68
N PHE A 72 -3.09 13.09 15.55
CA PHE A 72 -2.49 11.83 15.08
C PHE A 72 -3.13 11.36 13.76
N LYS A 73 -3.36 12.28 12.82
CA LYS A 73 -3.89 11.97 11.47
C LYS A 73 -3.07 10.87 10.81
N GLY A 74 -1.74 10.90 10.94
CA GLY A 74 -0.84 9.89 10.38
C GLY A 74 -1.13 8.46 10.85
N CYS A 75 -1.52 8.27 12.12
CA CYS A 75 -1.94 6.95 12.63
C CYS A 75 -3.21 6.42 11.94
N THR A 76 -4.11 7.31 11.51
CA THR A 76 -5.34 6.91 10.81
C THR A 76 -5.14 6.68 9.32
N VAL A 77 -3.97 7.05 8.80
CA VAL A 77 -3.59 6.84 7.40
C VAL A 77 -2.84 5.53 7.25
N PHE A 78 -1.91 5.26 8.17
CA PHE A 78 -1.01 4.11 8.14
C PHE A 78 -1.76 2.77 8.13
N ASP A 79 -1.31 1.84 7.29
CA ASP A 79 -1.79 0.46 7.21
C ASP A 79 -0.60 -0.47 6.91
N CYS A 80 -0.32 -1.41 7.82
CA CYS A 80 0.79 -2.35 7.67
C CYS A 80 0.42 -3.62 6.90
N LEU A 81 -0.81 -3.71 6.36
CA LEU A 81 -1.30 -4.83 5.53
C LEU A 81 -1.27 -6.20 6.23
N GLY A 82 -1.03 -6.23 7.53
CA GLY A 82 -0.94 -7.44 8.32
C GLY A 82 0.45 -7.81 8.82
N ALA A 83 1.47 -7.03 8.47
CA ALA A 83 2.85 -7.30 8.88
C ALA A 83 3.02 -7.29 10.40
N GLY A 84 2.29 -6.43 11.11
CA GLY A 84 2.36 -6.32 12.56
C GLY A 84 1.99 -7.62 13.27
N GLN A 85 0.84 -8.21 12.92
CA GLN A 85 0.44 -9.50 13.50
C GLN A 85 1.31 -10.66 13.04
N LYS A 86 1.86 -10.62 11.81
CA LYS A 86 2.80 -11.64 11.33
C LYS A 86 4.05 -11.69 12.21
N VAL A 87 4.63 -10.51 12.49
CA VAL A 87 5.80 -10.41 13.37
C VAL A 87 5.45 -10.86 14.78
N SER A 88 4.36 -10.35 15.36
CA SER A 88 3.97 -10.68 16.73
C SER A 88 3.65 -12.16 16.93
N GLN A 89 2.80 -12.74 16.09
CA GLN A 89 2.24 -14.08 16.32
C GLN A 89 3.07 -15.18 15.71
N THR A 90 3.66 -14.95 14.53
CA THR A 90 4.42 -15.99 13.83
C THR A 90 5.91 -15.86 14.10
N THR A 91 6.53 -14.73 13.74
CA THR A 91 8.00 -14.58 13.81
C THR A 91 8.54 -14.61 15.23
N PHE A 92 7.79 -14.09 16.20
CA PHE A 92 8.16 -14.10 17.62
C PHE A 92 7.27 -15.00 18.48
N HIS A 93 6.48 -15.87 17.86
CA HIS A 93 5.68 -16.89 18.54
C HIS A 93 4.81 -16.38 19.70
N GLY A 94 4.24 -15.18 19.56
CA GLY A 94 3.39 -14.57 20.59
C GLY A 94 4.14 -13.99 21.79
N GLN A 95 5.48 -13.91 21.76
CA GLN A 95 6.27 -13.30 22.83
C GLN A 95 6.15 -11.78 22.80
N ASP A 96 5.61 -11.23 23.88
CA ASP A 96 5.42 -9.79 24.08
C ASP A 96 6.77 -9.10 24.39
N TRP A 97 7.12 -8.07 23.60
CA TRP A 97 8.35 -7.28 23.80
C TRP A 97 8.42 -6.52 25.13
N ARG A 98 7.29 -6.28 25.82
CA ARG A 98 7.27 -5.67 27.16
C ARG A 98 7.69 -6.65 28.25
N GLN A 99 7.32 -7.93 28.09
CA GLN A 99 7.63 -9.00 29.03
C GLN A 99 8.97 -9.66 28.73
N SER A 100 9.44 -9.54 27.49
CA SER A 100 10.74 -10.02 27.01
C SER A 100 11.57 -8.87 26.41
N PRO A 101 12.15 -7.99 27.25
CA PRO A 101 12.95 -6.86 26.79
C PRO A 101 14.12 -7.27 25.87
N GLU A 102 14.65 -8.47 26.04
CA GLU A 102 15.76 -9.03 25.26
C GLU A 102 15.44 -9.24 23.77
N ILE A 103 14.16 -9.37 23.40
CA ILE A 103 13.73 -9.50 21.99
C ILE A 103 13.22 -8.19 21.39
N SER A 104 12.99 -7.16 22.20
CA SER A 104 12.27 -5.93 21.80
C SER A 104 12.93 -5.22 20.62
N GLU A 105 14.23 -4.94 20.71
CA GLU A 105 14.98 -4.27 19.64
C GLU A 105 14.94 -5.08 18.33
N LYS A 106 15.12 -6.40 18.43
CA LYS A 106 15.08 -7.30 17.29
C LYS A 106 13.70 -7.25 16.62
N MET A 107 12.64 -7.34 17.40
CA MET A 107 11.25 -7.27 16.91
C MET A 107 10.95 -5.95 16.21
N PHE A 108 11.39 -4.83 16.78
CA PHE A 108 11.18 -3.51 16.19
C PHE A 108 11.92 -3.34 14.86
N ARG A 109 13.10 -3.95 14.71
CA ARG A 109 13.88 -3.91 13.47
C ARG A 109 13.32 -4.85 12.39
N VAL A 110 12.72 -5.98 12.79
CA VAL A 110 12.05 -6.91 11.86
C VAL A 110 10.77 -6.30 11.27
N PHE A 111 10.02 -5.53 12.06
CA PHE A 111 8.72 -5.00 11.62
C PHE A 111 8.74 -4.21 10.30
N PRO A 112 9.63 -3.22 10.08
CA PRO A 112 9.72 -2.51 8.80
C PRO A 112 10.14 -3.40 7.63
N ILE A 113 10.88 -4.48 7.86
CA ILE A 113 11.26 -5.45 6.81
C ILE A 113 10.01 -6.23 6.39
N MET A 114 9.25 -6.74 7.36
CA MET A 114 8.01 -7.46 7.11
C MET A 114 6.96 -6.58 6.42
N GLU A 115 6.85 -5.32 6.81
CA GLU A 115 5.95 -4.34 6.19
C GLU A 115 6.28 -4.14 4.70
N GLN A 116 7.56 -3.95 4.36
CA GLN A 116 7.99 -3.86 2.96
C GLN A 116 7.72 -5.14 2.16
N LEU A 117 7.89 -6.33 2.76
CA LEU A 117 7.56 -7.59 2.11
C LEU A 117 6.05 -7.70 1.84
N TYR A 118 5.22 -7.37 2.83
CA TYR A 118 3.76 -7.40 2.72
C TYR A 118 3.23 -6.39 1.68
N GLU A 119 3.83 -5.20 1.59
CA GLU A 119 3.50 -4.23 0.55
C GLU A 119 3.80 -4.77 -0.86
N MET A 120 4.98 -5.37 -1.05
CA MET A 120 5.33 -6.02 -2.33
C MET A 120 4.37 -7.19 -2.66
N ILE A 121 3.99 -8.00 -1.67
CA ILE A 121 2.99 -9.07 -1.85
C ILE A 121 1.66 -8.47 -2.29
N ALA A 122 1.22 -7.37 -1.69
CA ALA A 122 -0.03 -6.72 -2.07
C ALA A 122 -0.02 -6.27 -3.54
N TYR A 123 1.06 -5.62 -3.99
CA TYR A 123 1.17 -5.18 -5.39
C TYR A 123 1.24 -6.36 -6.37
N VAL A 124 2.03 -7.40 -6.06
CA VAL A 124 2.15 -8.57 -6.94
C VAL A 124 0.84 -9.37 -6.97
N ALA A 125 0.15 -9.52 -5.83
CA ALA A 125 -1.16 -10.15 -5.77
C ALA A 125 -2.21 -9.38 -6.57
N GLU A 126 -2.20 -8.05 -6.49
CA GLU A 126 -3.05 -7.22 -7.34
C GLU A 126 -2.72 -7.41 -8.83
N ALA A 127 -1.44 -7.41 -9.21
CA ALA A 127 -1.00 -7.65 -10.59
C ALA A 127 -1.50 -9.00 -11.14
N LEU A 128 -1.45 -10.05 -10.33
CA LEU A 128 -1.98 -11.39 -10.67
C LEU A 128 -3.50 -11.42 -10.83
N SER A 129 -4.23 -10.42 -10.35
CA SER A 129 -5.69 -10.30 -10.55
C SER A 129 -6.06 -9.70 -11.91
N TYR A 130 -5.09 -9.10 -12.62
CA TYR A 130 -5.29 -8.52 -13.94
C TYR A 130 -5.13 -9.55 -15.06
N LYS A 131 -5.80 -9.28 -16.20
CA LYS A 131 -5.64 -10.05 -17.42
C LYS A 131 -4.35 -9.65 -18.13
N VAL A 132 -3.24 -10.26 -17.72
CA VAL A 132 -1.93 -10.17 -18.36
C VAL A 132 -1.61 -11.42 -19.18
N ASP A 133 -0.59 -11.36 -20.04
CA ASP A 133 -0.13 -12.54 -20.76
C ASP A 133 0.46 -13.62 -19.84
N SER A 134 0.52 -14.85 -20.33
CA SER A 134 0.95 -16.02 -19.54
C SER A 134 2.40 -15.94 -19.07
N SER A 135 3.29 -15.28 -19.83
CA SER A 135 4.70 -15.13 -19.45
C SER A 135 4.82 -14.21 -18.24
N LEU A 136 4.18 -13.04 -18.29
CA LEU A 136 4.14 -12.11 -17.18
C LEU A 136 3.44 -12.70 -15.95
N PHE A 137 2.31 -13.40 -16.14
CA PHE A 137 1.62 -14.10 -15.05
C PHE A 137 2.54 -15.07 -14.32
N ASN A 138 3.30 -15.91 -15.05
CA ASN A 138 4.22 -16.87 -14.45
C ASN A 138 5.34 -16.19 -13.67
N LYS A 139 5.92 -15.10 -14.19
CA LYS A 139 6.95 -14.33 -13.48
C LYS A 139 6.41 -13.73 -12.17
N LEU A 140 5.21 -13.15 -12.22
CA LEU A 140 4.53 -12.61 -11.03
C LEU A 140 4.26 -13.70 -9.99
N HIS A 141 3.82 -14.88 -10.42
CA HIS A 141 3.56 -16.00 -9.52
C HIS A 141 4.83 -16.48 -8.81
N ILE A 142 5.93 -16.66 -9.56
CA ILE A 142 7.24 -17.02 -8.98
C ILE A 142 7.69 -15.96 -7.98
N GLN A 143 7.54 -14.67 -8.31
CA GLN A 143 7.93 -13.58 -7.42
C GLN A 143 7.08 -13.54 -6.15
N LEU A 144 5.78 -13.81 -6.25
CA LEU A 144 4.88 -13.91 -5.11
C LEU A 144 5.29 -15.04 -4.16
N GLU A 145 5.59 -16.23 -4.68
CA GLU A 145 6.06 -17.35 -3.86
C GLU A 145 7.36 -17.01 -3.12
N GLN A 146 8.30 -16.34 -3.79
CA GLN A 146 9.56 -15.92 -3.17
C GLN A 146 9.32 -14.94 -2.02
N LEU A 147 8.44 -13.95 -2.22
CA LEU A 147 8.07 -13.00 -1.18
C LEU A 147 7.40 -13.69 0.00
N GLN A 148 6.43 -14.59 -0.26
CA GLN A 148 5.74 -15.34 0.80
C GLN A 148 6.70 -16.20 1.60
N ARG A 149 7.63 -16.93 0.95
CA ARG A 149 8.66 -17.69 1.65
C ARG A 149 9.56 -16.80 2.51
N ALA A 150 9.88 -15.60 2.04
CA ALA A 150 10.67 -14.65 2.83
C ALA A 150 9.93 -14.21 4.11
N THR A 151 8.60 -14.09 4.09
CA THR A 151 7.82 -13.77 5.30
C THR A 151 7.76 -14.87 6.35
N GLU A 152 8.17 -16.10 6.00
CA GLU A 152 8.26 -17.25 6.91
C GLU A 152 9.66 -17.45 7.51
N LEU A 153 10.61 -16.57 7.19
CA LEU A 153 11.95 -16.64 7.76
C LEU A 153 11.97 -16.25 9.23
N GLU A 154 12.91 -16.83 9.96
CA GLU A 154 13.21 -16.45 11.34
C GLU A 154 13.76 -15.02 11.44
N ALA A 155 13.64 -14.40 12.61
CA ALA A 155 13.99 -13.00 12.84
C ALA A 155 15.40 -12.63 12.37
N ASP A 156 16.41 -13.45 12.65
CA ASP A 156 17.80 -13.16 12.26
C ASP A 156 18.01 -13.27 10.74
N ALA A 157 17.31 -14.18 10.08
CA ALA A 157 17.34 -14.30 8.63
C ALA A 157 16.61 -13.14 7.95
N LEU A 158 15.48 -12.69 8.50
CA LEU A 158 14.77 -11.49 8.04
C LEU A 158 15.67 -10.25 8.13
N LEU A 159 16.41 -10.07 9.22
CA LEU A 159 17.34 -8.95 9.40
C LEU A 159 18.53 -8.99 8.43
N ALA A 160 18.85 -10.16 7.87
CA ALA A 160 19.89 -10.34 6.86
C ALA A 160 19.39 -10.16 5.41
N ILE A 161 18.09 -9.94 5.20
CA ILE A 161 17.53 -9.74 3.86
C ILE A 161 18.02 -8.42 3.27
N ASP A 162 18.49 -8.50 2.02
CA ASP A 162 18.68 -7.36 1.15
C ASP A 162 17.37 -7.05 0.42
N ILE A 163 16.54 -6.17 0.99
CA ILE A 163 15.24 -5.78 0.44
C ILE A 163 15.30 -5.31 -1.02
N PRO A 164 16.28 -4.48 -1.45
CA PRO A 164 16.51 -4.17 -2.86
C PRO A 164 16.47 -5.36 -3.83
N ASN A 165 16.97 -6.54 -3.44
CA ASN A 165 16.95 -7.74 -4.30
C ASN A 165 15.54 -8.29 -4.54
N PHE A 166 14.58 -8.00 -3.67
CA PHE A 166 13.16 -8.28 -3.88
C PHE A 166 12.47 -7.13 -4.62
N ARG A 167 12.76 -5.89 -4.23
CA ARG A 167 12.10 -4.69 -4.76
C ARG A 167 12.36 -4.46 -6.24
N LEU A 168 13.60 -4.65 -6.71
CA LEU A 168 13.97 -4.38 -8.09
C LEU A 168 13.23 -5.29 -9.10
N PRO A 169 13.20 -6.63 -8.93
CA PRO A 169 12.39 -7.51 -9.77
C PRO A 169 10.90 -7.19 -9.71
N VAL A 170 10.35 -6.97 -8.51
CA VAL A 170 8.93 -6.61 -8.32
C VAL A 170 8.61 -5.34 -9.11
N ASN A 171 9.40 -4.29 -8.98
CA ASN A 171 9.19 -3.04 -9.72
C ASN A 171 9.17 -3.26 -11.24
N GLY A 172 10.10 -4.06 -11.78
CA GLY A 172 10.12 -4.41 -13.20
C GLY A 172 8.83 -5.10 -13.67
N LEU A 173 8.31 -6.04 -12.88
CA LEU A 173 7.07 -6.75 -13.19
C LEU A 173 5.82 -5.87 -13.09
N LEU A 174 5.77 -4.96 -12.11
CA LEU A 174 4.68 -4.01 -11.98
C LEU A 174 4.70 -2.99 -13.13
N LEU A 175 5.89 -2.54 -13.55
CA LEU A 175 6.08 -1.73 -14.76
C LEU A 175 5.49 -2.43 -15.99
N GLU A 176 5.91 -3.67 -16.25
CA GLU A 176 5.41 -4.49 -17.36
C GLU A 176 3.88 -4.66 -17.30
N THR A 177 3.33 -4.95 -16.13
CA THR A 177 1.88 -5.11 -15.90
C THR A 177 1.10 -3.85 -16.26
N SER A 178 1.54 -2.71 -15.76
CA SER A 178 0.92 -1.41 -16.01
C SER A 178 0.96 -1.06 -17.49
N GLU A 179 2.09 -1.24 -18.16
CA GLU A 179 2.21 -0.96 -19.60
C GLU A 179 1.25 -1.82 -20.42
N GLN A 180 1.12 -3.12 -20.14
CA GLN A 180 0.19 -4.00 -20.87
C GLN A 180 -1.26 -3.51 -20.77
N ILE A 181 -1.70 -3.16 -19.55
CA ILE A 181 -3.06 -2.69 -19.31
C ILE A 181 -3.29 -1.34 -20.00
N ARG A 182 -2.39 -0.38 -19.79
CA ARG A 182 -2.51 0.99 -20.32
C ARG A 182 -2.41 1.02 -21.84
N GLN A 183 -1.47 0.30 -22.45
CA GLN A 183 -1.27 0.28 -23.90
C GLN A 183 -2.53 -0.20 -24.63
N SER A 184 -3.20 -1.23 -24.10
CA SER A 184 -4.45 -1.76 -24.67
C SER A 184 -5.58 -0.71 -24.75
N LEU A 185 -5.57 0.27 -23.84
CA LEU A 185 -6.53 1.37 -23.82
C LEU A 185 -6.06 2.54 -24.69
N ILE A 186 -4.78 2.90 -24.62
CA ILE A 186 -4.19 3.99 -25.40
C ILE A 186 -4.33 3.71 -26.90
N GLU A 187 -4.16 2.47 -27.34
CA GLU A 187 -4.36 2.06 -28.74
C GLU A 187 -5.79 2.29 -29.22
N LYS A 188 -6.78 2.06 -28.35
CA LYS A 188 -8.20 2.29 -28.66
C LYS A 188 -8.55 3.78 -28.74
N ILE A 189 -7.86 4.64 -27.99
CA ILE A 189 -8.22 6.06 -27.85
C ILE A 189 -7.38 6.98 -28.76
N ASN A 190 -6.09 6.70 -28.98
CA ASN A 190 -5.16 7.69 -29.55
C ASN A 190 -4.06 7.11 -30.46
N GLY A 191 -4.25 5.91 -31.01
CA GLY A 191 -3.44 5.43 -32.15
C GLY A 191 -1.94 5.21 -31.90
N LYS A 192 -1.52 5.00 -30.63
CA LYS A 192 -0.19 4.51 -30.13
C LYS A 192 0.75 5.52 -29.43
N ASN A 193 0.40 6.80 -29.24
CA ASN A 193 1.33 7.73 -28.57
C ASN A 193 1.27 7.63 -27.02
N SER A 194 1.94 6.62 -26.44
CA SER A 194 2.00 6.37 -24.99
C SER A 194 2.71 7.46 -24.19
N ARG A 195 3.67 8.18 -24.80
CA ARG A 195 4.45 9.23 -24.13
C ARG A 195 3.58 10.39 -23.63
N LYS A 196 2.41 10.64 -24.25
CA LYS A 196 1.45 11.66 -23.79
C LYS A 196 0.76 11.31 -22.46
N TYR A 197 0.90 10.06 -22.02
CA TYR A 197 0.29 9.52 -20.80
C TYR A 197 1.33 9.26 -19.70
N ASP A 198 2.61 9.56 -19.94
CA ASP A 198 3.68 9.40 -18.96
C ASP A 198 3.83 10.68 -18.12
N TYR A 199 3.42 10.60 -16.86
CA TYR A 199 3.51 11.68 -15.87
C TYR A 199 4.21 11.21 -14.59
N ARG A 200 5.15 10.27 -14.74
CA ARG A 200 5.95 9.75 -13.64
C ARG A 200 6.77 10.86 -12.97
N GLY A 201 6.71 10.92 -11.64
CA GLY A 201 7.47 11.87 -10.83
C GLY A 201 7.09 13.34 -11.04
N VAL A 202 6.01 13.64 -11.79
CA VAL A 202 5.66 15.03 -12.09
C VAL A 202 5.04 15.69 -10.87
N ASP A 203 5.40 16.96 -10.64
CA ASP A 203 4.79 17.79 -9.62
C ASP A 203 3.43 18.34 -10.08
N TRP A 204 2.37 17.84 -9.44
CA TRP A 204 0.98 18.23 -9.65
C TRP A 204 0.37 18.87 -8.39
N MET A 205 1.20 19.29 -7.44
CA MET A 205 0.76 19.88 -6.19
C MET A 205 -0.18 21.07 -6.43
N GLY A 206 -1.34 21.05 -5.79
CA GLY A 206 -2.36 22.10 -5.89
C GLY A 206 -3.00 22.29 -7.28
N LYS A 207 -2.67 21.48 -8.28
CA LYS A 207 -3.21 21.67 -9.64
C LYS A 207 -4.71 21.43 -9.70
N ASN A 208 -5.40 22.24 -10.50
CA ASN A 208 -6.81 22.04 -10.81
C ASN A 208 -6.99 21.13 -12.04
N LEU A 209 -7.40 19.89 -11.79
CA LEU A 209 -7.62 18.83 -12.76
C LEU A 209 -9.06 18.29 -12.68
N LYS A 210 -9.97 19.13 -12.17
CA LYS A 210 -11.39 18.79 -12.02
C LYS A 210 -11.99 18.37 -13.36
N GLY A 211 -12.68 17.21 -13.35
CA GLY A 211 -13.39 16.66 -14.50
C GLY A 211 -12.49 16.21 -15.65
N LYS A 212 -11.16 16.11 -15.44
CA LYS A 212 -10.24 15.68 -16.50
C LYS A 212 -10.35 14.17 -16.73
N ASP A 213 -10.25 13.80 -17.99
CA ASP A 213 -10.00 12.41 -18.39
C ASP A 213 -8.50 12.14 -18.31
N LEU A 214 -8.11 11.34 -17.33
CA LEU A 214 -6.73 10.94 -17.08
C LEU A 214 -6.56 9.43 -17.23
N ARG A 215 -7.48 8.76 -17.93
CA ARG A 215 -7.41 7.31 -18.11
C ARG A 215 -6.08 6.89 -18.73
N ALA A 216 -5.55 5.76 -18.26
CA ALA A 216 -4.28 5.18 -18.71
C ALA A 216 -3.03 6.04 -18.49
N THR A 217 -3.07 7.10 -17.67
CA THR A 217 -1.85 7.82 -17.30
C THR A 217 -0.99 7.01 -16.34
N ASP A 218 0.33 7.11 -16.49
CA ASP A 218 1.29 6.67 -15.49
C ASP A 218 1.57 7.85 -14.54
N LEU A 219 1.09 7.75 -13.29
CA LEU A 219 1.29 8.74 -12.24
C LEU A 219 2.27 8.25 -11.16
N ARG A 220 3.11 7.25 -11.46
CA ARG A 220 4.04 6.70 -10.47
C ARG A 220 4.95 7.76 -9.90
N GLY A 221 5.06 7.80 -8.58
CA GLY A 221 5.89 8.77 -7.88
C GLY A 221 5.48 10.24 -8.07
N SER A 222 4.32 10.53 -8.68
CA SER A 222 3.86 11.91 -8.87
C SER A 222 3.42 12.55 -7.56
N TYR A 223 3.59 13.86 -7.46
CA TYR A 223 3.18 14.64 -6.29
C TYR A 223 1.82 15.25 -6.53
N LEU A 224 0.76 14.71 -5.91
CA LEU A 224 -0.62 15.16 -6.08
C LEU A 224 -1.15 15.89 -4.84
N ILE A 225 -0.25 16.31 -3.94
CA ILE A 225 -0.61 16.95 -2.67
C ILE A 225 -1.54 18.13 -2.93
N ALA A 226 -2.70 18.13 -2.28
CA ALA A 226 -3.74 19.15 -2.44
C ALA A 226 -4.24 19.40 -3.88
N ALA A 227 -3.95 18.52 -4.84
CA ALA A 227 -4.47 18.62 -6.20
C ALA A 227 -6.00 18.42 -6.23
N ASN A 228 -6.69 19.10 -7.15
CA ASN A 228 -8.12 18.95 -7.34
C ASN A 228 -8.42 18.00 -8.50
N LEU A 229 -8.76 16.75 -8.18
CA LEU A 229 -9.19 15.70 -9.11
C LEU A 229 -10.69 15.41 -9.00
N GLN A 230 -11.48 16.37 -8.51
CA GLN A 230 -12.92 16.20 -8.36
C GLN A 230 -13.55 15.79 -9.70
N ASN A 231 -14.39 14.75 -9.70
CA ASN A 231 -15.07 14.21 -10.89
C ASN A 231 -14.12 13.78 -12.04
N ALA A 232 -12.81 13.59 -11.78
CA ALA A 232 -11.88 13.11 -12.80
C ALA A 232 -12.10 11.61 -13.09
N ASP A 233 -11.79 11.20 -14.31
CA ASP A 233 -11.77 9.79 -14.70
C ASP A 233 -10.33 9.26 -14.56
N LEU A 234 -10.11 8.42 -13.54
CA LEU A 234 -8.80 7.88 -13.14
C LEU A 234 -8.71 6.38 -13.40
N ARG A 235 -9.60 5.83 -14.22
CA ARG A 235 -9.62 4.40 -14.55
C ARG A 235 -8.34 4.00 -15.29
N ASN A 236 -7.73 2.90 -14.87
CA ASN A 236 -6.49 2.34 -15.42
C ASN A 236 -5.27 3.28 -15.27
N VAL A 237 -5.29 4.17 -14.28
CA VAL A 237 -4.12 4.97 -13.88
C VAL A 237 -3.23 4.16 -12.96
N ASP A 238 -1.91 4.28 -13.13
CA ASP A 238 -0.94 3.70 -12.21
C ASP A 238 -0.56 4.69 -11.10
N PHE A 239 -0.74 4.28 -9.84
CA PHE A 239 -0.48 5.13 -8.67
C PHE A 239 0.69 4.67 -7.79
N ILE A 240 1.56 3.74 -8.22
CA ILE A 240 2.68 3.29 -7.37
C ILE A 240 3.51 4.49 -6.90
N GLY A 241 3.58 4.69 -5.59
CA GLY A 241 4.36 5.76 -4.97
C GLY A 241 3.84 7.18 -5.21
N ALA A 242 2.66 7.37 -5.80
CA ALA A 242 2.05 8.69 -5.92
C ALA A 242 1.64 9.24 -4.54
N ASP A 243 1.90 10.52 -4.29
CA ASP A 243 1.55 11.17 -3.04
C ASP A 243 0.17 11.85 -3.14
N LEU A 244 -0.84 11.23 -2.54
CA LEU A 244 -2.24 11.69 -2.57
C LEU A 244 -2.66 12.51 -1.34
N ARG A 245 -1.71 12.98 -0.50
CA ARG A 245 -2.06 13.72 0.72
C ARG A 245 -2.94 14.93 0.40
N ASP A 246 -4.13 14.96 0.98
CA ASP A 246 -5.13 16.00 0.80
C ASP A 246 -5.60 16.23 -0.66
N THR A 247 -5.33 15.31 -1.58
CA THR A 247 -5.88 15.35 -2.95
C THR A 247 -7.41 15.25 -2.90
N ASN A 248 -8.11 16.14 -3.62
CA ASN A 248 -9.57 16.11 -3.70
C ASN A 248 -10.03 15.15 -4.81
N LEU A 249 -10.47 13.96 -4.41
CA LEU A 249 -10.99 12.86 -5.25
C LEU A 249 -12.53 12.77 -5.22
N ARG A 250 -13.25 13.78 -4.69
CA ARG A 250 -14.73 13.74 -4.61
C ARG A 250 -15.36 13.49 -5.98
N GLY A 251 -16.20 12.47 -6.09
CA GLY A 251 -16.84 12.05 -7.34
C GLY A 251 -15.90 11.49 -8.43
N ALA A 252 -14.60 11.34 -8.16
CA ALA A 252 -13.66 10.75 -9.12
C ALA A 252 -13.90 9.24 -9.29
N ASP A 253 -13.59 8.72 -10.47
CA ASP A 253 -13.70 7.29 -10.77
C ASP A 253 -12.33 6.60 -10.76
N LEU A 254 -12.00 5.92 -9.66
CA LEU A 254 -10.78 5.13 -9.49
C LEU A 254 -11.04 3.62 -9.61
N SER A 255 -12.21 3.19 -10.11
CA SER A 255 -12.68 1.81 -9.96
C SER A 255 -11.74 0.74 -10.55
N SER A 256 -10.92 1.12 -11.52
CA SER A 256 -9.89 0.27 -12.13
C SER A 256 -8.50 0.90 -12.13
N SER A 257 -8.25 1.88 -11.25
CA SER A 257 -6.90 2.35 -11.00
C SER A 257 -6.05 1.22 -10.42
N MET A 258 -4.77 1.23 -10.75
CA MET A 258 -3.83 0.17 -10.40
C MET A 258 -2.94 0.61 -9.25
N PHE A 259 -2.65 -0.34 -8.37
CA PHE A 259 -1.63 -0.26 -7.32
C PHE A 259 -1.85 0.90 -6.34
N LEU A 260 -3.12 1.17 -6.03
CA LEU A 260 -3.50 2.07 -4.94
C LEU A 260 -3.40 1.34 -3.60
N THR A 261 -2.86 2.02 -2.59
CA THR A 261 -2.84 1.52 -1.22
C THR A 261 -3.97 2.11 -0.39
N GLN A 262 -4.35 1.42 0.69
CA GLN A 262 -5.30 1.96 1.65
C GLN A 262 -4.76 3.26 2.28
N MET A 263 -3.45 3.37 2.46
CA MET A 263 -2.79 4.58 2.96
C MET A 263 -3.00 5.77 2.03
N GLN A 264 -2.81 5.60 0.73
CA GLN A 264 -3.05 6.64 -0.27
C GLN A 264 -4.50 7.12 -0.26
N ILE A 265 -5.46 6.21 -0.09
CA ILE A 265 -6.88 6.56 -0.01
C ILE A 265 -7.23 7.24 1.33
N ASN A 266 -6.66 6.78 2.45
CA ASN A 266 -6.90 7.36 3.77
C ASN A 266 -6.35 8.79 3.92
N SER A 267 -5.33 9.15 3.14
CA SER A 267 -4.71 10.48 3.15
C SER A 267 -5.38 11.49 2.21
N ALA A 268 -6.15 11.01 1.23
CA ALA A 268 -6.89 11.84 0.29
C ALA A 268 -8.28 12.24 0.82
N GLN A 269 -8.95 13.13 0.09
CA GLN A 269 -10.31 13.57 0.37
C GLN A 269 -11.28 13.06 -0.70
N GLY A 270 -12.23 12.21 -0.33
CA GLY A 270 -13.28 11.74 -1.23
C GLY A 270 -14.65 11.81 -0.56
N ASN A 271 -15.64 11.21 -1.22
CA ASN A 271 -17.01 11.14 -0.73
C ASN A 271 -17.72 9.87 -1.23
N LEU A 272 -19.04 9.79 -1.03
CA LEU A 272 -19.83 8.61 -1.41
C LEU A 272 -19.84 8.35 -2.93
N GLN A 273 -19.65 9.38 -3.75
CA GLN A 273 -19.61 9.26 -5.20
C GLN A 273 -18.21 8.90 -5.72
N THR A 274 -17.16 9.00 -4.90
CA THR A 274 -15.83 8.51 -5.26
C THR A 274 -15.88 6.98 -5.39
N LYS A 275 -15.51 6.47 -6.57
CA LYS A 275 -15.46 5.03 -6.85
C LYS A 275 -14.05 4.51 -6.61
N LEU A 276 -13.94 3.39 -5.90
CA LEU A 276 -12.67 2.78 -5.52
C LEU A 276 -12.55 1.36 -6.11
N PRO A 277 -11.32 0.85 -6.30
CA PRO A 277 -11.09 -0.59 -6.50
C PRO A 277 -11.70 -1.40 -5.35
N SER A 278 -12.23 -2.58 -5.67
CA SER A 278 -13.02 -3.39 -4.73
C SER A 278 -12.27 -3.84 -3.47
N HIS A 279 -10.94 -3.90 -3.53
CA HIS A 279 -10.09 -4.32 -2.42
C HIS A 279 -9.75 -3.18 -1.45
N LEU A 280 -10.12 -1.94 -1.77
CA LEU A 280 -9.91 -0.77 -0.91
C LEU A 280 -11.21 -0.41 -0.18
N LYS A 281 -11.06 -0.01 1.08
CA LYS A 281 -12.17 0.43 1.92
C LYS A 281 -12.30 1.94 1.82
N ARG A 282 -13.54 2.42 1.71
CA ARG A 282 -13.81 3.86 1.82
C ARG A 282 -13.43 4.33 3.24
N PRO A 283 -12.63 5.40 3.38
CA PRO A 283 -12.33 5.95 4.69
C PRO A 283 -13.60 6.48 5.38
N SER A 284 -13.72 6.26 6.70
CA SER A 284 -14.90 6.68 7.47
C SER A 284 -15.12 8.20 7.48
N HIS A 285 -14.07 8.99 7.25
CA HIS A 285 -14.13 10.45 7.20
C HIS A 285 -14.54 11.00 5.82
N TRP A 286 -14.75 10.14 4.82
CA TRP A 286 -15.32 10.53 3.53
C TRP A 286 -16.84 10.61 3.65
N VAL A 287 -17.30 11.77 4.12
CA VAL A 287 -18.72 12.14 4.21
C VAL A 287 -19.24 12.68 2.87
N GLU A 288 -20.55 12.97 2.77
CA GLU A 288 -21.27 13.36 1.54
C GLU A 288 -20.57 14.42 0.66
#